data_AF-A0A6G9YBQ5-F1
#
_entry.id   AF-A0A6G9YBQ5-F1
#
_cell.length_a   1.000
_cell.length_b   1.000
_cell.length_c   1.000
_cell.angle_alpha   90.00
_cell.angle_beta   90.00
_cell.angle_gamma   90.00
#
_symmetry.space_group_name_H-M   'P 1'
#
loop_
_entity.id
_entity.type
_entity.pdbx_description
1 polymer ?
#
loop_
_entity_poly.entity_id
_entity_poly.type
_entity_poly.pdbx_seq_one_letter_code
_entity_poly.pdbx_strand_id
1 'polypeptide(L)'
;MSLRTDLDIIAKLASTLHDLAGQAAGVKADNAPDPNADSPILSGRTAGEITRDLITNSLIPTAKERLNETGDVMSQAATQFQNMDDSAADQFIAMYNGATGDWVGGTK
;
A
#
# COMPACT_ATOMS: atom_id res chain seq x y z
N MET A 1 -4.33 26.77 4.60
CA MET A 1 -4.75 25.48 4.03
C MET A 1 -6.11 25.18 4.64
N SER A 2 -7.13 24.79 3.86
CA SER A 2 -8.48 24.52 4.36
C SER A 2 -8.72 23.01 4.42
N LEU A 3 -9.61 22.56 5.31
CA LEU A 3 -9.99 21.16 5.42
C LEU A 3 -10.46 20.63 4.07
N ARG A 4 -11.24 21.42 3.33
CA ARG A 4 -11.71 21.02 2.00
C ARG A 4 -10.56 20.74 1.01
N THR A 5 -9.51 21.57 1.04
CA THR A 5 -8.33 21.34 0.20
C THR A 5 -7.62 20.04 0.60
N ASP A 6 -7.52 19.76 1.90
CA ASP A 6 -6.88 18.55 2.41
C ASP A 6 -7.67 17.28 2.06
N LEU A 7 -9.00 17.32 2.15
CA LEU A 7 -9.88 16.20 1.76
C LEU A 7 -9.76 15.89 0.26
N ASP A 8 -9.66 16.91 -0.60
CA ASP A 8 -9.44 16.73 -2.04
C ASP A 8 -8.08 16.08 -2.33
N ILE A 9 -7.03 16.45 -1.57
CA ILE A 9 -5.71 15.84 -1.69
C ILE A 9 -5.75 14.38 -1.26
N ILE A 10 -6.39 14.07 -0.13
CA ILE A 10 -6.48 12.72 0.40
C ILE A 10 -7.30 11.80 -0.52
N ALA A 11 -8.37 12.29 -1.13
CA ALA A 11 -9.11 11.52 -2.13
C ALA A 11 -8.24 11.15 -3.34
N LYS A 12 -7.35 12.05 -3.79
CA LYS A 12 -6.40 11.75 -4.88
C LYS A 12 -5.34 10.74 -4.46
N LEU A 13 -4.84 10.85 -3.23
CA LEU A 13 -3.89 9.89 -2.68
C LEU A 13 -4.51 8.51 -2.52
N ALA A 14 -5.78 8.42 -2.08
CA ALA A 14 -6.53 7.17 -2.02
C ALA A 14 -6.54 6.45 -3.38
N SER A 15 -6.93 7.17 -4.44
CA SER A 15 -6.93 6.64 -5.81
C SER A 15 -5.53 6.18 -6.24
N THR A 16 -4.49 6.96 -5.90
CA THR A 16 -3.10 6.61 -6.23
C THR A 16 -2.68 5.31 -5.54
N LEU A 17 -3.07 5.10 -4.28
CA LEU A 17 -2.77 3.87 -3.55
C LEU A 17 -3.50 2.66 -4.12
N HIS A 18 -4.77 2.80 -4.50
CA HIS A 18 -5.52 1.75 -5.19
C HIS A 18 -4.90 1.38 -6.54
N ASP A 19 -4.43 2.39 -7.31
CA ASP A 19 -3.72 2.15 -8.57
C ASP A 19 -2.39 1.43 -8.34
N LEU A 20 -1.63 1.82 -7.31
CA LEU A 20 -0.39 1.14 -6.93
C LEU A 20 -0.65 -0.29 -6.46
N ALA A 21 -1.73 -0.55 -5.73
CA ALA A 21 -2.14 -1.90 -5.36
C ALA A 21 -2.43 -2.76 -6.60
N GLY A 22 -3.10 -2.18 -7.61
CA GLY A 22 -3.31 -2.80 -8.91
C GLY A 22 -1.99 -3.13 -9.63
N GLN A 23 -1.06 -2.18 -9.64
CA GLN A 23 0.27 -2.36 -10.25
C GLN A 23 1.10 -3.42 -9.53
N ALA A 24 1.11 -3.42 -8.19
CA ALA A 24 1.81 -4.41 -7.37
C ALA A 24 1.34 -5.83 -7.69
N ALA A 25 0.03 -6.04 -7.88
CA ALA A 25 -0.54 -7.32 -8.29
C ALA A 25 -0.08 -7.78 -9.68
N GLY A 26 0.34 -6.84 -10.54
CA GLY A 26 0.85 -7.10 -11.89
C GLY A 26 2.36 -7.35 -11.96
N VAL A 27 3.09 -7.20 -10.86
CA VAL A 27 4.55 -7.39 -10.84
C VAL A 27 4.90 -8.84 -11.16
N LYS A 28 5.71 -9.02 -12.20
CA LYS A 28 6.32 -10.30 -12.58
C LYS A 28 7.82 -10.20 -12.40
N ALA A 29 8.45 -11.27 -11.93
CA ALA A 29 9.89 -11.33 -11.87
C ALA A 29 10.46 -11.55 -13.28
N ASP A 30 11.13 -10.55 -13.85
CA ASP A 30 11.71 -10.62 -15.19
C ASP A 30 12.95 -11.53 -15.28
N ASN A 31 13.58 -11.86 -14.14
CA ASN A 31 14.84 -12.63 -14.08
C ASN A 31 14.81 -13.74 -13.01
N ALA A 32 13.70 -14.48 -12.92
CA ALA A 32 13.69 -15.67 -12.07
C ALA A 32 14.70 -16.71 -12.63
N PRO A 33 15.46 -17.43 -11.79
CA PRO A 33 16.33 -18.51 -12.24
C PRO A 33 15.54 -19.52 -13.11
N ASP A 34 16.04 -19.86 -14.29
CA ASP A 34 15.41 -20.87 -15.14
C ASP A 34 15.49 -22.23 -14.43
N PRO A 35 14.36 -22.84 -14.03
CA PRO A 35 14.36 -24.15 -13.40
C PRO A 35 14.88 -25.27 -14.33
N ASN A 36 15.02 -25.00 -15.64
CA ASN A 36 15.49 -25.93 -16.66
C ASN A 36 16.92 -25.64 -17.16
N ALA A 37 17.66 -24.72 -16.52
CA ALA A 37 19.06 -24.48 -16.89
C ALA A 37 19.87 -25.80 -16.87
N ASP A 38 20.80 -25.99 -17.82
CA ASP A 38 21.49 -27.28 -18.08
C ASP A 38 22.26 -27.89 -16.90
N SER A 39 22.51 -27.14 -15.82
CA SER A 39 23.07 -27.66 -14.56
C SER A 39 22.76 -26.70 -13.39
N PRO A 40 21.55 -26.74 -12.82
CA PRO A 40 21.27 -25.99 -11.61
C PRO A 40 21.87 -26.77 -10.44
N ILE A 41 22.74 -26.14 -9.65
CA ILE A 41 23.08 -26.68 -8.33
C ILE A 41 21.75 -26.77 -7.56
N LEU A 42 21.41 -27.93 -6.98
CA LEU A 42 20.11 -28.20 -6.36
C LEU A 42 19.72 -27.10 -5.35
N SER A 43 20.68 -26.61 -4.57
CA SER A 43 20.51 -25.50 -3.63
C SER A 43 20.07 -24.20 -4.30
N GLY A 44 20.60 -23.88 -5.49
CA GLY A 44 20.21 -22.71 -6.27
C GLY A 44 18.78 -22.80 -6.78
N ARG A 45 18.34 -23.99 -7.21
CA ARG A 45 16.95 -24.23 -7.60
C ARG A 45 15.99 -24.04 -6.42
N THR A 46 16.29 -24.68 -5.28
CA THR A 46 15.46 -24.56 -4.08
C THR A 46 15.43 -23.13 -3.54
N ALA A 47 16.55 -22.42 -3.54
CA ALA A 47 16.58 -21.00 -3.18
C ALA A 47 15.71 -20.16 -4.12
N GLY A 48 15.79 -20.40 -5.43
CA GLY A 48 14.93 -19.72 -6.42
C GLY A 48 13.43 -19.99 -6.22
N GLU A 49 13.06 -21.23 -5.89
CA GLU A 49 11.67 -21.60 -5.59
C GLU A 49 11.17 -20.91 -4.31
N ILE A 50 11.96 -20.88 -3.24
CA ILE A 50 11.62 -20.16 -1.99
C ILE A 50 11.47 -18.67 -2.25
N THR A 51 12.41 -18.05 -2.98
CA THR A 51 12.34 -16.62 -3.29
C THR A 51 11.10 -16.30 -4.14
N ARG A 52 10.80 -17.13 -5.14
CA ARG A 52 9.59 -16.97 -5.95
C ARG A 52 8.35 -17.06 -5.07
N ASP A 53 8.23 -18.09 -4.25
CA ASP A 53 7.08 -18.30 -3.37
C ASP A 53 6.89 -17.13 -2.39
N LEU A 54 7.96 -16.69 -1.74
CA LEU A 54 7.95 -15.53 -0.85
C LEU A 54 7.45 -14.27 -1.56
N ILE A 55 7.96 -13.99 -2.77
CA ILE A 55 7.57 -12.81 -3.53
C ILE A 55 6.12 -12.91 -3.99
N THR A 56 5.74 -14.00 -4.65
CA THR A 56 4.44 -14.12 -5.33
C THR A 56 3.29 -14.39 -4.38
N ASN A 57 3.53 -15.13 -3.29
CA ASN A 57 2.47 -15.61 -2.40
C ASN A 57 2.44 -14.90 -1.05
N SER A 58 3.49 -14.15 -0.67
CA SER A 58 3.49 -13.35 0.55
C SER A 58 3.67 -11.86 0.28
N LEU A 59 4.80 -11.43 -0.30
CA LEU A 59 5.14 -10.01 -0.38
C LEU A 59 4.21 -9.21 -1.31
N ILE A 60 3.95 -9.68 -2.53
CA ILE A 60 3.05 -8.99 -3.48
C ILE A 60 1.62 -8.92 -2.93
N PRO A 61 1.00 -10.03 -2.47
CA PRO A 61 -0.33 -9.98 -1.87
C PRO A 61 -0.42 -9.06 -0.66
N THR A 62 0.56 -9.10 0.24
CA THR A 62 0.59 -8.25 1.44
C THR A 62 0.73 -6.77 1.07
N ALA A 63 1.61 -6.44 0.12
CA ALA A 63 1.77 -5.07 -0.35
C ALA A 63 0.48 -4.54 -0.96
N LYS A 64 -0.18 -5.34 -1.81
CA LYS A 64 -1.49 -5.01 -2.38
C LYS A 64 -2.54 -4.75 -1.30
N GLU A 65 -2.64 -5.65 -0.32
CA GLU A 65 -3.60 -5.52 0.78
C GLU A 65 -3.37 -4.23 1.58
N ARG A 66 -2.14 -3.96 1.99
CA ARG A 66 -1.81 -2.75 2.76
C ARG A 66 -2.04 -1.45 1.99
N LEU A 67 -1.72 -1.43 0.69
CA LEU A 67 -1.99 -0.28 -0.17
C LEU A 67 -3.50 -0.05 -0.30
N ASN A 68 -4.29 -1.11 -0.48
CA ASN A 68 -5.76 -1.02 -0.53
C ASN A 68 -6.36 -0.56 0.80
N GLU A 69 -5.96 -1.16 1.91
CA GLU A 69 -6.43 -0.77 3.25
C GLU A 69 -6.18 0.71 3.53
N THR A 70 -4.98 1.19 3.20
CA THR A 70 -4.62 2.60 3.39
C THR A 70 -5.44 3.51 2.47
N GLY A 71 -5.61 3.13 1.20
CA GLY A 71 -6.47 3.84 0.26
C GLY A 71 -7.93 3.89 0.71
N ASP A 72 -8.45 2.81 1.27
CA ASP A 72 -9.81 2.71 1.79
C ASP A 72 -10.01 3.65 2.99
N VAL A 73 -9.07 3.69 3.94
CA VAL A 73 -9.10 4.63 5.06
C VAL A 73 -9.10 6.08 4.56
N MET A 74 -8.22 6.43 3.61
CA MET A 74 -8.18 7.76 3.00
C MET A 74 -9.51 8.12 2.32
N SER A 75 -10.09 7.21 1.53
CA SER A 75 -11.35 7.42 0.83
C SER A 75 -12.53 7.58 1.80
N GLN A 76 -12.59 6.76 2.84
CA GLN A 76 -13.61 6.84 3.87
C GLN A 76 -13.51 8.15 4.65
N ALA A 77 -12.29 8.56 5.00
CA ALA A 77 -12.01 9.83 5.66
C ALA A 77 -12.48 11.02 4.82
N ALA A 78 -12.10 11.06 3.54
CA ALA A 78 -12.53 12.11 2.61
C ALA A 78 -14.06 12.17 2.51
N THR A 79 -14.71 11.01 2.39
CA THR A 79 -16.18 10.90 2.29
C THR A 79 -16.90 11.35 3.56
N GLN A 80 -16.38 10.97 4.73
CA GLN A 80 -16.99 11.29 6.03
C GLN A 80 -16.98 12.79 6.32
N PHE A 81 -15.91 13.50 5.92
CA PHE A 81 -15.71 14.92 6.23
C PHE A 81 -16.06 15.85 5.06
N GLN A 82 -16.47 15.35 3.90
CA GLN A 82 -16.67 16.14 2.66
C GLN A 82 -17.64 17.33 2.77
N ASN A 83 -18.57 17.29 3.73
CA ASN A 83 -19.59 18.32 3.97
C ASN A 83 -19.36 19.10 5.27
N MET A 84 -18.25 18.84 5.96
CA MET A 84 -17.89 19.57 7.18
C MET A 84 -17.14 20.86 6.83
N ASP A 85 -17.22 21.83 7.74
CA ASP A 85 -16.45 23.06 7.65
C ASP A 85 -15.05 22.88 8.30
N ASP A 86 -14.22 23.92 8.20
CA ASP A 86 -12.83 23.87 8.69
C ASP A 86 -12.73 23.63 10.21
N SER A 87 -13.80 23.79 10.99
CA SER A 87 -13.78 23.48 12.43
C SER A 87 -13.65 21.98 12.72
N ALA A 88 -13.95 21.12 11.75
CA ALA A 88 -13.82 19.67 11.87
C ALA A 88 -12.41 19.14 11.62
N ALA A 89 -11.43 20.00 11.35
CA ALA A 89 -10.06 19.60 11.01
C ALA A 89 -9.40 18.74 12.09
N ASP A 90 -9.53 19.11 13.37
CA ASP A 90 -8.95 18.34 14.48
C ASP A 90 -9.59 16.95 14.60
N GLN A 91 -10.90 16.86 14.37
CA GLN A 91 -11.63 15.59 14.39
C GLN A 91 -11.21 14.70 13.21
N PHE A 92 -11.01 15.30 12.04
CA PHE A 92 -10.49 14.61 10.86
C PHE A 92 -9.09 14.01 11.16
N ILE A 93 -8.16 14.80 11.71
CA ILE A 93 -6.80 14.35 12.05
C ILE A 93 -6.84 13.21 13.08
N ALA A 94 -7.64 13.35 14.13
CA ALA A 94 -7.76 12.35 15.18
C ALA A 94 -8.31 11.00 14.64
N MET A 95 -9.34 11.05 13.79
CA MET A 95 -9.90 9.86 13.17
C MET A 95 -8.89 9.21 12.21
N TYR A 96 -8.25 10.02 11.35
CA TYR A 96 -7.29 9.54 10.37
C TYR A 96 -6.11 8.82 11.05
N ASN A 97 -5.48 9.46 12.05
CA ASN A 97 -4.37 8.86 12.80
C ASN A 97 -4.81 7.62 13.58
N GLY A 98 -6.03 7.60 14.14
CA GLY A 98 -6.58 6.43 14.80
C GLY A 98 -6.78 5.23 13.87
N ALA A 99 -7.16 5.48 12.62
CA ALA A 99 -7.39 4.44 11.61
C ALA A 99 -6.09 3.93 10.97
N THR A 100 -5.10 4.80 10.78
CA THR A 100 -3.82 4.43 10.14
C THR A 100 -2.74 4.03 11.13
N GLY A 101 -2.97 4.21 12.44
CA GLY A 101 -1.95 4.09 13.49
C GLY A 101 -1.08 5.34 13.62
N ASP A 102 -0.31 5.41 14.71
CA ASP A 102 0.66 6.49 14.93
C ASP A 102 1.83 6.37 13.94
N TRP A 103 1.72 7.06 12.81
CA TRP A 103 2.86 7.39 11.97
C TRP A 103 3.67 8.49 12.67
N VAL A 104 4.27 8.17 13.82
CA VAL A 104 5.35 9.01 14.37
C VAL A 104 6.50 8.94 13.38
N GLY A 105 6.50 9.88 12.42
CA GLY A 105 7.65 10.15 11.58
C GLY A 105 8.84 10.34 12.52
N GLY A 106 9.77 9.39 12.49
CA GLY A 106 10.87 9.34 13.44
C GLY A 106 11.76 10.57 13.30
N THR A 107 11.41 11.66 13.97
CA THR A 107 12.38 12.68 14.38
C THR A 107 13.04 12.15 15.65
N LYS A 108 14.18 11.47 15.46
CA LYS A 108 15.23 11.47 16.47
C LYS A 108 15.93 12.83 16.45
#